data_AF-D5EMX3-F1
#
_entry.id   AF-D5EMX3-F1
#
_cell.length_a   1.000
_cell.length_b   1.000
_cell.length_c   1.000
_cell.angle_alpha   90.00
_cell.angle_beta   90.00
_cell.angle_gamma   90.00
#
_symmetry.space_group_name_H-M   'P 1'
#
loop_
_entity.id
_entity.type
_entity.pdbx_description
1 polymer ?
#
loop_
_entity_poly.entity_id
_entity_poly.type
_entity_poly.pdbx_seq_one_letter_code
_entity_poly.pdbx_strand_id
1 'polypeptide(L)'
;MGKMRYARALTYAALGVLLVLINLKTNNPRMAMGIAFFVLCAIAITLANVGRTQISWDRSGVTVKRSPRAPKLIRWNDMRKMKVDHLGYHIIAKNGRFRISRERMPPELLSEIRKSIRSHD
;
A
#
# COMPACT_ATOMS: atom_id res chain seq x y z
N MET A 1 5.77 -2.05 -8.32
CA MET A 1 5.28 -2.94 -7.23
C MET A 1 3.96 -3.70 -7.54
N GLY A 2 3.27 -3.49 -8.67
CA GLY A 2 2.06 -4.25 -9.03
C GLY A 2 2.32 -5.65 -9.62
N LYS A 3 3.33 -5.78 -10.50
CA LYS A 3 3.61 -7.00 -11.28
C LYS A 3 3.82 -8.27 -10.43
N MET A 4 4.54 -8.16 -9.31
CA MET A 4 4.83 -9.30 -8.42
C MET A 4 3.58 -9.87 -7.72
N ARG A 5 2.56 -9.04 -7.48
CA ARG A 5 1.31 -9.49 -6.83
C ARG A 5 0.44 -10.29 -7.77
N TYR A 6 0.37 -9.88 -9.03
CA TYR A 6 -0.28 -10.66 -10.08
C TYR A 6 0.43 -12.00 -10.30
N ALA A 7 1.77 -12.02 -10.31
CA ALA A 7 2.53 -13.28 -10.40
C ALA A 7 2.20 -14.24 -9.24
N ARG A 8 2.14 -13.74 -8.00
CA ARG A 8 1.76 -14.56 -6.83
C ARG A 8 0.29 -15.02 -6.89
N ALA A 9 -0.62 -14.16 -7.35
CA ALA A 9 -2.02 -14.54 -7.53
C ALA A 9 -2.16 -15.66 -8.59
N LEU A 10 -1.40 -15.58 -9.69
CA LEU A 10 -1.35 -16.64 -10.71
C LEU A 10 -0.80 -17.95 -10.15
N THR A 11 0.23 -17.91 -9.29
CA THR A 11 0.74 -19.14 -8.65
C THR A 11 -0.31 -19.80 -7.77
N TYR A 12 -1.06 -19.02 -6.98
CA TYR A 12 -2.16 -19.55 -6.16
C TYR A 12 -3.32 -20.09 -7.00
N ALA A 13 -3.65 -19.43 -8.11
CA ALA A 13 -4.66 -19.91 -9.04
C ALA A 13 -4.27 -21.25 -9.68
N ALA A 14 -3.03 -21.36 -10.17
CA ALA A 14 -2.53 -22.59 -10.81
C ALA A 14 -2.51 -23.78 -9.83
N LEU A 15 -1.99 -23.58 -8.62
CA LEU A 15 -1.99 -24.60 -7.56
C LEU A 15 -3.41 -25.00 -7.16
N GLY A 16 -4.31 -24.03 -7.03
CA GLY A 16 -5.71 -24.27 -6.69
C GLY A 16 -6.45 -25.08 -7.73
N VAL A 17 -6.31 -24.73 -9.01
CA VAL A 17 -6.93 -25.45 -10.13
C VAL A 17 -6.43 -26.90 -10.18
N LEU A 18 -5.12 -27.11 -10.02
CA LEU A 18 -4.54 -28.45 -9.99
C LEU A 18 -5.13 -29.30 -8.87
N LEU A 19 -5.22 -28.75 -7.66
CA LEU A 19 -5.76 -29.44 -6.48
C LEU A 19 -7.26 -29.74 -6.61
N VAL A 20 -8.03 -28.84 -7.20
CA VAL A 20 -9.46 -29.07 -7.50
C VAL A 20 -9.62 -30.20 -8.51
N LEU A 21 -8.84 -30.20 -9.60
CA LEU A 21 -8.90 -31.26 -10.62
C LEU A 21 -8.49 -32.64 -10.07
N ILE A 22 -7.48 -32.69 -9.20
CA ILE A 22 -7.07 -33.93 -8.51
C ILE A 22 -8.24 -34.45 -7.66
N ASN A 23 -8.84 -33.61 -6.82
CA ASN A 23 -9.92 -34.04 -5.92
C ASN A 23 -11.22 -34.42 -6.65
N LEU A 24 -11.50 -33.79 -7.81
CA LEU A 24 -12.60 -34.21 -8.68
C LEU A 24 -12.34 -35.60 -9.29
N LYS A 25 -11.10 -35.89 -9.71
CA LYS A 25 -10.71 -37.23 -10.18
C LYS A 25 -10.74 -38.28 -9.07
N THR A 26 -10.43 -37.90 -7.83
CA THR A 26 -10.50 -38.78 -6.64
C THR A 26 -11.92 -38.88 -6.07
N ASN A 27 -12.93 -38.36 -6.77
CA ASN A 27 -14.36 -38.42 -6.39
C ASN A 27 -14.66 -37.82 -5.00
N ASN A 28 -13.90 -36.81 -4.59
CA ASN A 28 -14.06 -36.11 -3.31
C ASN A 28 -14.51 -34.64 -3.52
N PRO A 29 -15.80 -34.42 -3.85
CA PRO A 29 -16.30 -33.10 -4.19
C PRO A 29 -16.31 -32.13 -3.00
N ARG A 30 -16.40 -32.64 -1.76
CA ARG A 30 -16.36 -31.80 -0.55
C ARG A 30 -14.98 -31.14 -0.37
N MET A 31 -13.91 -31.90 -0.58
CA MET A 31 -12.55 -31.34 -0.55
C MET A 31 -12.31 -30.34 -1.69
N ALA A 32 -12.77 -30.66 -2.91
CA ALA A 32 -12.65 -29.76 -4.06
C ALA A 32 -13.33 -28.39 -3.80
N MET A 33 -14.52 -28.40 -3.19
CA MET A 33 -15.23 -27.17 -2.81
C MET A 33 -14.47 -26.34 -1.76
N GLY A 34 -13.91 -26.99 -0.75
CA GLY A 34 -13.09 -26.31 0.27
C GLY A 34 -11.82 -25.68 -0.30
N ILE A 35 -11.14 -26.40 -1.21
CA ILE A 35 -9.94 -25.90 -1.90
C ILE A 35 -10.30 -24.69 -2.78
N ALA A 36 -11.38 -24.77 -3.55
CA ALA A 36 -11.83 -23.67 -4.40
C ALA A 36 -12.12 -22.40 -3.58
N PHE A 37 -12.83 -22.54 -2.45
CA PHE A 37 -13.10 -21.41 -1.54
C PHE A 37 -11.80 -20.81 -0.98
N PHE A 38 -10.89 -21.64 -0.47
CA PHE A 38 -9.63 -21.17 0.11
C PHE A 38 -8.75 -20.45 -0.91
N VAL A 39 -8.66 -20.98 -2.14
CA VAL A 39 -7.88 -20.38 -3.23
C VAL A 39 -8.47 -19.02 -3.63
N LEU A 40 -9.80 -18.90 -3.70
CA LEU A 40 -10.46 -17.62 -3.97
C LEU A 40 -10.14 -16.58 -2.89
N CYS A 41 -10.19 -16.97 -1.60
CA CYS A 41 -9.81 -16.09 -0.50
C CYS A 41 -8.33 -15.68 -0.57
N ALA A 42 -7.42 -16.62 -0.86
CA ALA A 42 -6.00 -16.33 -0.98
C ALA A 42 -5.70 -15.36 -2.14
N ILE A 43 -6.36 -15.53 -3.29
CA ILE A 43 -6.29 -14.61 -4.43
C ILE A 43 -6.83 -13.23 -4.04
N ALA A 44 -8.00 -13.18 -3.40
CA ALA A 44 -8.62 -11.93 -2.96
C ALA A 44 -7.71 -11.15 -2.00
N ILE A 45 -7.09 -11.81 -1.03
CA ILE A 45 -6.14 -11.18 -0.09
C ILE A 45 -4.86 -10.73 -0.81
N THR A 46 -4.34 -11.55 -1.71
CA THR A 46 -3.13 -11.22 -2.49
C THR A 46 -3.34 -10.00 -3.40
N LEU A 47 -4.53 -9.89 -3.98
CA LEU A 47 -4.95 -8.76 -4.84
C LEU A 47 -5.50 -7.56 -4.05
N ALA A 48 -5.97 -7.75 -2.83
CA ALA A 48 -6.40 -6.65 -1.96
C ALA A 48 -5.26 -5.66 -1.76
N ASN A 49 -5.49 -4.37 -2.05
CA ASN A 49 -4.50 -3.28 -1.98
C ASN A 49 -4.12 -2.92 -0.53
N VAL A 50 -3.93 -3.92 0.33
CA VAL A 50 -3.46 -3.79 1.71
C VAL A 50 -2.07 -3.14 1.68
N GLY A 51 -1.90 -2.07 2.46
CA GLY A 51 -0.64 -1.36 2.59
C GLY A 51 -0.36 -0.28 1.54
N ARG A 52 -1.29 0.05 0.61
CA ARG A 52 -1.10 1.20 -0.30
C ARG A 52 -1.20 2.50 0.51
N THR A 53 -0.11 3.26 0.56
CA THR A 53 -0.11 4.59 1.15
C THR A 53 -0.81 5.55 0.18
N GLN A 54 -1.96 6.07 0.58
CA GLN A 54 -2.62 7.20 -0.05
C GLN A 54 -2.18 8.47 0.67
N ILE A 55 -1.82 9.48 -0.11
CA ILE A 55 -1.38 10.78 0.39
C ILE A 55 -2.35 11.80 -0.21
N SER A 56 -3.03 12.54 0.64
CA SER A 56 -3.81 13.72 0.27
C SER A 56 -3.29 14.90 1.06
N TRP A 57 -3.43 16.11 0.53
CA TRP A 57 -3.01 17.33 1.21
C TRP A 57 -4.05 18.41 1.00
N ASP A 58 -4.20 19.26 2.01
CA ASP A 58 -5.13 20.39 2.02
C ASP A 58 -4.51 21.58 2.78
N ARG A 59 -5.34 22.59 3.07
CA ARG A 59 -4.90 23.78 3.82
C ARG A 59 -4.42 23.48 5.24
N SER A 60 -4.85 22.36 5.83
CA SER A 60 -4.51 21.99 7.21
C SER A 60 -3.19 21.21 7.30
N GLY A 61 -2.86 20.43 6.27
CA GLY A 61 -1.67 19.60 6.27
C GLY A 61 -1.68 18.48 5.23
N VAL A 62 -0.85 17.47 5.48
CA VAL A 62 -0.76 16.25 4.70
C VAL A 62 -1.40 15.10 5.47
N THR A 63 -2.41 14.48 4.86
CA THR A 63 -3.03 13.26 5.38
C THR A 63 -2.42 12.04 4.72
N VAL A 64 -1.83 11.17 5.55
CA VAL A 64 -1.23 9.90 5.13
C VAL A 64 -2.12 8.76 5.59
N LYS A 65 -2.74 8.07 4.63
CA LYS A 65 -3.58 6.90 4.89
C LYS A 65 -2.87 5.64 4.42
N ARG A 66 -2.68 4.66 5.30
CA ARG A 66 -2.07 3.37 4.96
C ARG A 66 -2.87 2.25 5.60
N SER A 67 -3.74 1.60 4.82
CA SER A 67 -4.54 0.47 5.31
C SER A 67 -3.62 -0.66 5.83
N PRO A 68 -3.91 -1.27 7.00
CA PRO A 68 -5.11 -1.09 7.84
C PRO A 68 -4.99 0.01 8.92
N ARG A 69 -3.91 0.79 8.96
CA ARG A 69 -3.72 1.86 9.96
C ARG A 69 -4.67 3.03 9.71
N ALA A 70 -5.10 3.66 10.81
CA ALA A 70 -5.86 4.89 10.77
C ALA A 70 -5.12 5.99 9.97
N PRO A 71 -5.84 6.82 9.21
CA PRO A 71 -5.26 7.98 8.56
C PRO A 71 -4.59 8.88 9.59
N LYS A 72 -3.41 9.42 9.23
CA LYS A 72 -2.68 10.34 10.09
C LYS A 72 -2.56 11.70 9.40
N LEU A 73 -3.09 12.73 10.04
CA LEU A 73 -2.91 14.12 9.62
C LEU A 73 -1.60 14.67 10.19
N ILE A 74 -0.78 15.26 9.32
CA ILE A 74 0.46 15.94 9.67
C ILE A 74 0.29 17.40 9.27
N ARG A 75 0.17 18.28 10.25
CA ARG A 75 -0.08 19.70 10.01
C ARG A 75 1.15 20.36 9.41
N TRP A 76 0.92 21.40 8.60
CA TRP A 76 2.01 22.21 8.04
C TRP A 76 2.93 22.77 9.14
N ASN A 77 2.36 23.30 10.22
CA ASN A 77 3.13 23.83 11.36
C ASN A 77 3.95 22.78 12.12
N ASP A 78 3.63 21.50 11.97
CA ASP A 78 4.40 20.44 12.62
C ASP A 78 5.61 20.01 11.78
N MET A 79 5.72 20.46 10.51
CA MET A 79 6.80 20.07 9.63
C MET A 79 8.13 20.69 10.08
N ARG A 80 9.15 19.85 10.21
CA ARG A 80 10.47 20.29 10.70
C ARG A 80 11.56 20.15 9.66
N LYS A 81 11.62 18.99 9.00
CA LYS A 81 12.73 18.69 8.10
C LYS A 81 12.30 17.75 7.00
N MET A 82 12.86 17.96 5.82
CA MET A 82 12.77 17.03 4.70
C MET A 82 14.17 16.52 4.36
N LYS A 83 14.33 15.21 4.27
CA LYS A 83 15.53 14.55 3.73
C LYS A 83 15.17 13.90 2.41
N VAL A 84 16.09 13.91 1.46
CA VAL A 84 15.91 13.27 0.14
C VAL A 84 16.93 12.15 0.02
N ASP A 85 16.48 10.97 -0.40
CA ASP A 85 17.34 9.85 -0.78
C ASP A 85 17.09 9.43 -2.23
N HIS A 86 17.82 8.40 -2.69
CA HIS A 86 17.69 7.87 -4.05
C HIS A 86 16.31 7.25 -4.33
N LEU A 87 15.51 6.95 -3.29
CA LEU A 87 14.22 6.29 -3.41
C LEU A 87 13.02 7.23 -3.15
N GLY A 88 13.24 8.43 -2.61
CA GLY A 88 12.18 9.39 -2.31
C GLY A 88 12.49 10.44 -1.24
N TYR A 89 11.42 11.06 -0.78
CA TYR A 89 11.41 12.16 0.18
C TYR A 89 10.96 11.65 1.54
N HIS A 90 11.75 11.91 2.56
CA HIS A 90 11.46 11.62 3.97
C HIS A 90 11.11 12.92 4.67
N ILE A 91 9.87 13.03 5.12
CA ILE A 91 9.35 14.20 5.82
C ILE A 91 9.25 13.86 7.30
N ILE A 92 9.90 14.69 8.11
CA ILE A 92 9.94 14.61 9.57
C ILE A 92 9.11 15.78 10.11
N ALA A 93 8.11 15.45 10.91
CA ALA A 93 7.25 16.38 11.62
C ALA A 93 7.29 16.10 13.13
N LYS A 94 6.86 17.07 13.94
CA LYS A 94 6.76 16.93 15.40
C LYS A 94 5.90 15.72 15.80
N ASN A 95 4.79 15.53 15.10
CA ASN A 95 3.82 14.48 15.41
C ASN A 95 4.06 13.18 14.61
N GLY A 96 5.10 13.05 13.79
CA GLY A 96 5.37 11.83 13.03
C GLY A 96 6.35 11.96 11.87
N ARG A 97 6.53 10.87 11.14
CA ARG A 97 7.34 10.81 9.93
C ARG A 97 6.61 10.07 8.82
N PHE A 98 6.79 10.51 7.58
CA PHE A 98 6.25 9.83 6.41
C PHE A 98 7.21 9.92 5.23
N ARG A 99 7.02 9.01 4.27
CA ARG A 99 7.86 8.89 3.10
C ARG A 99 7.00 8.90 1.85
N ILE A 100 7.43 9.68 0.86
CA ILE A 100 6.85 9.72 -0.48
C ILE A 100 7.92 9.26 -1.47
N SER A 101 7.62 8.27 -2.29
CA SER A 101 8.54 7.82 -3.34
C SER A 101 8.74 8.93 -4.38
N ARG A 102 9.94 9.02 -4.95
CA ARG A 102 10.27 10.07 -5.94
C ARG A 102 9.30 10.10 -7.13
N GLU A 103 8.93 8.92 -7.63
CA GLU A 103 7.96 8.75 -8.74
C GLU A 103 6.53 9.22 -8.42
N ARG A 104 6.17 9.32 -7.14
CA ARG A 104 4.80 9.65 -6.71
C ARG A 104 4.72 11.01 -6.02
N MET A 105 5.81 11.77 -6.00
CA MET A 105 5.85 13.07 -5.35
C MET A 105 5.20 14.11 -6.27
N PRO A 106 4.06 14.70 -5.92
CA PRO A 106 3.49 15.80 -6.67
C PRO A 106 4.39 17.04 -6.52
N PRO A 107 4.68 17.78 -7.62
CA PRO A 107 5.53 18.96 -7.56
C PRO A 107 4.94 20.07 -6.68
N GLU A 108 3.62 20.23 -6.70
CA GLU A 108 2.88 21.19 -5.87
C GLU A 108 3.07 20.90 -4.38
N LEU A 109 2.83 19.65 -3.97
CA LEU A 109 3.03 19.18 -2.61
C LEU A 109 4.47 19.40 -2.13
N LEU A 110 5.46 19.11 -2.99
CA LEU A 110 6.87 19.35 -2.66
C LEU A 110 7.14 20.83 -2.40
N SER A 111 6.53 21.72 -3.19
CA SER A 111 6.68 23.16 -3.02
C SER A 111 6.06 23.65 -1.71
N GLU A 112 4.89 23.14 -1.32
CA GLU A 112 4.23 23.48 -0.06
C GLU A 112 5.02 22.99 1.15
N ILE A 113 5.52 21.75 1.12
CA ILE A 113 6.37 21.21 2.19
C ILE A 113 7.61 22.09 2.37
N ARG A 114 8.28 22.48 1.27
CA ARG A 114 9.46 23.36 1.35
C ARG A 114 9.12 24.73 1.93
N LYS A 115 7.98 25.32 1.53
CA LYS A 115 7.52 26.60 2.07
C LYS A 115 7.24 26.52 3.56
N SER A 116 6.52 25.48 4.00
CA SER A 116 6.17 25.29 5.41
C SER A 116 7.41 25.13 6.32
N ILE A 117 8.41 24.37 5.87
CA ILE A 117 9.67 24.21 6.62
C ILE A 117 10.43 25.54 6.69
N ARG A 118 10.55 26.27 5.57
CA ARG A 118 11.25 27.56 5.54
C ARG A 118 10.56 28.62 6.41
N SER A 119 9.24 28.59 6.53
CA SER A 119 8.51 29.52 7.40
C SER A 119 8.69 29.25 8.90
N HIS A 120 9.39 28.18 9.28
CA HIS A 120 9.61 27.78 10.67
C HIS A 120 11.09 27.69 11.06
N ASP A 121 12.00 27.94 10.11
CA ASP A 121 13.43 28.23 10.35
C ASP A 121 13.61 29.73 10.59
#